data_AF-A0A803PA65-F1
#
_entry.id   AF-A0A803PA65-F1
#
_cell.length_a   1.000
_cell.length_b   1.000
_cell.length_c   1.000
_cell.angle_alpha   90.00
_cell.angle_beta   90.00
_cell.angle_gamma   90.00
#
_symmetry.space_group_name_H-M   'P 1'
#
loop_
_entity.id
_entity.type
_entity.pdbx_description
1 polymer ?
#
loop_
_entity_poly.entity_id
_entity_poly.type
_entity_poly.pdbx_seq_one_letter_code
_entity_poly.pdbx_strand_id
1 'polypeptide(L)'
;MLRLTSKRIAQALASRSAQSPAVQVLPRHYHERVVDHYNNPRNVGSFDKSDPTVGTGLVGAPACGDVMKLQIRVDEGTGKIVDACFKTFGCGSAIASSSVATEWVKGKQMEEVLTIKNT
;
A
#
# COMPACT_ATOMS: atom_id res chain seq x y z
N MET A 1 -49.49 63.79 -23.91
CA MET A 1 -50.14 62.46 -23.87
C MET A 1 -49.06 61.42 -23.66
N LEU A 2 -48.76 61.04 -22.42
CA LEU A 2 -49.29 59.85 -21.73
C LEU A 2 -48.94 58.54 -22.47
N ARG A 3 -47.99 57.74 -21.94
CA ARG A 3 -48.25 56.40 -21.36
C ARG A 3 -47.00 55.49 -21.31
N LEU A 4 -46.72 55.03 -20.08
CA LEU A 4 -46.31 53.69 -19.65
C LEU A 4 -44.95 53.08 -20.06
N THR A 5 -44.06 53.06 -19.07
CA THR A 5 -43.30 51.91 -18.57
C THR A 5 -43.47 50.55 -19.27
N SER A 6 -42.35 49.90 -19.61
CA SER A 6 -42.24 48.46 -19.41
C SER A 6 -40.83 48.04 -19.00
N LYS A 7 -40.76 47.43 -17.81
CA LYS A 7 -39.60 46.85 -17.15
C LYS A 7 -39.49 45.39 -17.60
N ARG A 8 -38.26 44.86 -17.66
CA ARG A 8 -37.87 43.43 -17.80
C ARG A 8 -37.99 42.94 -19.25
N ILE A 9 -37.08 42.14 -19.79
CA ILE A 9 -36.44 40.96 -19.21
C ILE A 9 -35.03 40.86 -19.83
N ALA A 10 -33.99 41.16 -19.04
CA ALA A 10 -32.65 40.64 -19.33
C ALA A 10 -32.74 39.13 -19.07
N GLN A 11 -32.97 38.36 -20.12
CA GLN A 11 -33.11 36.92 -20.03
C GLN A 11 -31.71 36.33 -19.88
N ALA A 12 -31.45 35.92 -18.65
CA ALA A 12 -30.27 35.21 -18.22
C ALA A 12 -30.04 33.98 -19.10
N LEU A 13 -28.96 34.00 -19.87
CA LEU A 13 -28.27 32.81 -20.35
C LEU A 13 -26.84 32.85 -19.80
N ALA A 14 -26.75 32.94 -18.47
CA ALA A 14 -25.52 32.54 -17.79
C ALA A 14 -25.39 31.04 -18.01
N SER A 15 -24.37 30.65 -18.76
CA SER A 15 -23.93 29.27 -18.95
C SER A 15 -23.88 28.56 -17.60
N ARG A 16 -24.86 27.70 -17.32
CA ARG A 16 -24.74 26.72 -16.24
C ARG A 16 -23.74 25.68 -16.70
N SER A 17 -22.45 25.97 -16.53
CA SER A 17 -21.46 24.91 -16.45
C SER A 17 -21.89 24.04 -15.28
N ALA A 18 -22.29 22.81 -15.55
CA ALA A 18 -22.47 21.82 -14.51
C ALA A 18 -21.12 21.66 -13.80
N GLN A 19 -20.94 22.34 -12.67
CA GLN A 19 -19.81 22.09 -11.80
C GLN A 19 -19.99 20.67 -11.28
N SER A 20 -19.16 19.76 -11.79
CA SER A 20 -19.04 18.42 -11.22
C SER A 20 -18.82 18.59 -9.71
N PRO A 21 -19.62 17.93 -8.86
CA PRO A 21 -19.42 18.05 -7.43
C PRO A 21 -17.99 17.61 -7.15
N ALA A 22 -17.21 18.51 -6.53
CA ALA A 22 -15.89 18.19 -6.06
C ALA A 22 -16.03 16.98 -5.14
N VAL A 23 -15.53 15.82 -5.59
CA VAL A 23 -15.48 14.62 -4.78
C VAL A 23 -14.58 14.97 -3.60
N GLN A 24 -15.18 15.22 -2.44
CA GLN A 24 -14.42 15.44 -1.22
C GLN A 24 -13.78 14.11 -0.87
N VAL A 25 -12.51 13.96 -1.24
CA VAL A 25 -11.69 12.83 -0.84
C VAL A 25 -11.46 12.99 0.66
N LEU A 26 -12.29 12.32 1.46
CA LEU A 26 -12.08 12.25 2.90
C LEU A 26 -10.70 11.62 3.14
N PRO A 27 -9.86 12.24 3.99
CA PRO A 27 -8.56 11.67 4.31
C PRO A 27 -8.77 10.31 4.98
N ARG A 28 -8.18 9.26 4.41
CA ARG A 28 -8.18 7.95 5.07
C ARG A 28 -7.36 8.07 6.35
N HIS A 29 -7.93 7.69 7.50
CA HIS A 29 -7.25 7.75 8.79
C HIS A 29 -6.22 6.61 8.98
N TYR A 30 -5.26 6.50 8.07
CA TYR A 30 -4.11 5.63 8.25
C TYR A 30 -2.99 6.39 8.95
N HIS A 31 -2.27 5.71 9.82
CA HIS A 31 -1.03 6.23 10.38
C HIS A 31 -0.04 6.56 9.26
N GLU A 32 0.70 7.67 9.38
CA GLU A 32 1.63 8.15 8.35
C GLU A 32 2.61 7.06 7.86
N ARG A 33 3.12 6.24 8.78
CA ARG A 33 4.00 5.11 8.49
C ARG A 33 3.34 4.06 7.60
N VAL A 34 2.05 3.78 7.79
CA VAL A 34 1.32 2.85 6.91
C VAL A 34 1.23 3.44 5.50
N VAL A 35 0.95 4.73 5.39
CA VAL A 35 0.87 5.43 4.10
C VAL A 35 2.22 5.44 3.40
N ASP A 36 3.32 5.70 4.11
CA ASP A 36 4.67 5.67 3.55
C ASP A 36 5.04 4.29 3.04
N HIS A 37 4.86 3.23 3.83
CA HIS A 37 5.16 1.86 3.41
C HIS A 37 4.25 1.35 2.29
N TYR A 38 3.05 1.91 2.15
CA TYR A 38 2.18 1.61 1.01
C TYR A 38 2.64 2.29 -0.28
N ASN A 39 2.96 3.60 -0.22
CA ASN A 39 3.36 4.36 -1.41
C ASN A 39 4.80 4.05 -1.84
N ASN A 40 5.68 3.81 -0.87
CA ASN A 40 7.11 3.51 -1.04
C ASN A 40 7.47 2.19 -0.34
N PRO A 41 6.94 1.05 -0.81
CA PRO A 41 7.24 -0.24 -0.22
C PRO A 41 8.71 -0.58 -0.39
N ARG A 42 9.34 -1.03 0.68
CA ARG A 42 10.76 -1.38 0.74
C ARG A 42 10.94 -2.86 0.50
N ASN A 43 12.04 -3.24 -0.17
CA ASN A 43 12.36 -4.65 -0.43
C ASN A 43 11.32 -5.40 -1.30
N VAL A 44 10.63 -4.70 -2.20
CA VAL A 44 9.78 -5.36 -3.20
C VAL A 44 10.66 -6.10 -4.21
N GLY A 45 10.44 -7.39 -4.37
CA GLY A 45 11.27 -8.19 -5.26
C GLY A 45 11.12 -9.69 -5.06
N SER A 46 11.98 -10.43 -5.72
CA SER A 46 12.08 -11.87 -5.53
C SER A 46 13.50 -12.32 -5.78
N PHE A 47 14.01 -13.21 -4.93
CA PHE A 47 15.25 -13.91 -5.19
C PHE A 47 15.04 -15.09 -6.14
N ASP A 48 16.16 -15.60 -6.66
CA ASP A 48 16.17 -16.84 -7.42
C ASP A 48 15.67 -18.01 -6.57
N LYS A 49 14.90 -18.91 -7.19
CA LYS A 49 14.36 -20.11 -6.53
C LYS A 49 15.39 -21.23 -6.42
N SER A 50 16.43 -21.22 -7.27
CA SER A 50 17.52 -22.20 -7.21
C SER A 50 18.60 -21.88 -6.18
N ASP A 51 18.59 -20.67 -5.61
CA ASP A 51 19.58 -20.26 -4.60
C ASP A 51 19.33 -21.04 -3.29
N PRO A 52 20.25 -21.94 -2.87
CA PRO A 52 20.06 -22.77 -1.67
C PRO A 52 20.06 -21.93 -0.38
N THR A 53 20.63 -20.73 -0.42
CA THR A 53 20.68 -19.81 0.73
C THR A 53 19.35 -19.05 0.93
N VAL A 54 18.37 -19.26 0.04
CA VAL A 54 17.09 -18.55 0.06
C VAL A 54 15.95 -19.43 0.56
N GLY A 55 15.39 -19.05 1.70
CA GLY A 55 14.11 -19.57 2.19
C GLY A 55 12.94 -18.84 1.52
N THR A 56 11.93 -19.59 1.05
CA THR A 56 10.71 -19.02 0.46
C THR A 56 9.47 -19.49 1.21
N GLY A 57 8.72 -18.54 1.75
CA GLY A 57 7.37 -18.75 2.29
C GLY A 57 6.31 -18.18 1.37
N LEU A 58 5.32 -18.98 1.01
CA LEU A 58 4.12 -18.54 0.29
C LEU A 58 2.90 -18.84 1.16
N VAL A 59 2.15 -17.80 1.52
CA VAL A 59 0.99 -17.92 2.40
C VAL A 59 -0.18 -17.14 1.82
N GLY A 60 -1.38 -17.70 1.93
CA GLY A 60 -2.63 -17.11 1.46
C GLY A 60 -3.34 -18.00 0.46
N ALA A 61 -4.63 -17.72 0.26
CA ALA A 61 -5.46 -18.39 -0.74
C ALA A 61 -6.06 -17.32 -1.66
N PRO A 62 -6.04 -17.50 -2.99
CA PRO A 62 -6.62 -16.54 -3.93
C PRO A 62 -8.09 -16.18 -3.64
N ALA A 63 -8.84 -17.11 -3.03
CA ALA A 63 -10.23 -16.89 -2.63
C ALA A 63 -10.39 -15.81 -1.53
N CYS A 64 -9.36 -15.57 -0.73
CA CYS A 64 -9.39 -14.62 0.39
C CYS A 64 -8.92 -13.21 -0.02
N GLY A 65 -8.42 -13.01 -1.24
CA GLY A 65 -7.99 -11.71 -1.75
C GLY A 65 -6.61 -11.24 -1.30
N ASP A 66 -6.01 -11.89 -0.30
CA ASP A 66 -4.66 -11.61 0.19
C ASP A 66 -3.74 -12.84 0.01
N VAL A 67 -2.61 -12.66 -0.70
CA VAL A 67 -1.57 -13.68 -0.93
C VAL A 67 -0.19 -13.03 -0.84
N MET A 68 0.68 -13.58 0.01
CA MET A 68 2.02 -13.06 0.23
C MET A 68 3.09 -14.12 -0.04
N LYS A 69 4.11 -13.73 -0.80
CA LYS A 69 5.38 -14.43 -0.95
C LYS A 69 6.46 -13.65 -0.20
N LEU A 70 7.04 -14.23 0.84
CA LEU A 70 8.19 -13.70 1.56
C LEU A 70 9.41 -14.57 1.24
N GLN A 71 10.55 -13.94 0.95
CA GLN A 71 11.81 -14.64 0.78
C GLN A 71 12.88 -14.00 1.64
N ILE A 72 13.69 -14.83 2.29
CA ILE A 72 14.84 -14.41 3.08
C ILE A 72 16.08 -15.12 2.55
N ARG A 73 17.20 -14.42 2.51
CA ARG A 73 18.52 -15.01 2.29
C ARG A 73 19.23 -15.13 3.63
N VAL A 74 19.74 -16.31 3.93
CA VAL A 74 20.38 -16.61 5.20
C VAL A 74 21.85 -16.95 4.95
N ASP A 75 22.72 -16.39 5.76
CA ASP A 75 24.12 -16.81 5.83
C ASP A 75 24.21 -18.09 6.67
N GLU A 76 24.59 -19.20 6.04
CA GLU A 76 24.60 -20.53 6.68
C GLU A 76 25.62 -20.64 7.83
N GLY A 77 26.72 -19.87 7.78
CA GLY A 77 27.75 -19.91 8.80
C GLY A 77 27.35 -19.21 10.09
N THR A 78 26.56 -18.13 9.98
CA THR A 78 26.18 -17.27 11.11
C THR A 78 24.71 -17.40 11.52
N GLY A 79 23.85 -17.97 10.67
CA GLY A 79 22.40 -18.00 10.87
C GLY A 79 21.73 -16.63 10.72
N LYS A 80 22.44 -15.64 10.17
CA LYS A 80 21.96 -14.28 10.02
C LYS A 80 21.16 -14.12 8.72
N ILE A 81 20.04 -13.41 8.79
CA ILE A 81 19.30 -13.01 7.58
C ILE A 81 20.03 -11.84 6.93
N VAL A 82 20.70 -12.07 5.80
CA VAL A 82 21.47 -11.04 5.10
C VAL A 82 20.59 -10.14 4.23
N ASP A 83 19.49 -10.68 3.71
CA ASP A 83 18.53 -9.91 2.92
C ASP A 83 17.13 -10.53 3.00
N ALA A 84 16.12 -9.72 2.71
CA ALA A 84 14.73 -10.14 2.66
C ALA A 84 14.02 -9.37 1.57
N CYS A 85 13.12 -10.04 0.84
CA CYS A 85 12.27 -9.42 -0.16
C CYS A 85 10.87 -10.02 -0.16
N PHE A 86 9.88 -9.27 -0.62
CA PHE A 86 8.51 -9.74 -0.69
C PHE A 86 7.81 -9.41 -2.01
N LYS A 87 6.77 -10.20 -2.31
CA LYS A 87 5.70 -9.86 -3.25
C LYS A 87 4.39 -10.18 -2.58
N THR A 88 3.44 -9.25 -2.61
CA THR A 88 2.13 -9.47 -2.02
C THR A 88 1.04 -8.96 -2.96
N PHE A 89 -0.06 -9.67 -2.98
CA PHE A 89 -1.32 -9.23 -3.54
C PHE A 89 -2.27 -9.07 -2.36
N GLY A 90 -2.83 -7.89 -2.17
CA GLY A 90 -3.73 -7.65 -1.06
C GLY A 90 -4.05 -6.18 -0.85
N CYS A 91 -4.79 -5.91 0.23
CA CYS A 91 -5.13 -4.54 0.62
C CYS A 91 -3.90 -3.67 0.93
N GLY A 92 -4.06 -2.34 0.92
CA GLY A 92 -2.93 -1.42 1.16
C GLY A 92 -2.24 -1.62 2.51
N SER A 93 -2.99 -2.03 3.54
CA SER A 93 -2.43 -2.42 4.84
C SER A 93 -1.60 -3.69 4.77
N ALA A 94 -1.98 -4.67 3.96
CA ALA A 94 -1.17 -5.88 3.76
C ALA A 94 0.18 -5.53 3.10
N ILE A 95 0.17 -4.67 2.09
CA ILE A 95 1.39 -4.17 1.44
C ILE A 95 2.31 -3.45 2.43
N ALA A 96 1.74 -2.53 3.22
CA ALA A 96 2.51 -1.79 4.20
C ALA A 96 3.13 -2.72 5.27
N SER A 97 2.35 -3.66 5.82
CA SER A 97 2.82 -4.63 6.80
C SER A 97 3.91 -5.54 6.25
N SER A 98 3.77 -6.02 5.00
CA SER A 98 4.81 -6.81 4.33
C SER A 98 6.13 -6.04 4.19
N SER A 99 6.05 -4.76 3.85
CA SER A 99 7.23 -3.90 3.73
C SER A 99 7.93 -3.68 5.06
N VAL A 100 7.17 -3.45 6.14
CA VAL A 100 7.73 -3.30 7.49
C VAL A 100 8.40 -4.59 7.94
N ALA A 101 7.74 -5.73 7.73
CA ALA A 101 8.26 -7.03 8.12
C ALA A 101 9.63 -7.32 7.47
N THR A 102 9.82 -7.01 6.19
CA THR A 102 11.11 -7.22 5.51
C THR A 102 12.23 -6.36 6.07
N GLU A 103 11.95 -5.13 6.49
CA GLU A 103 12.95 -4.30 7.17
C GLU A 103 13.31 -4.86 8.54
N TRP A 104 12.31 -5.35 9.29
CA TRP A 104 12.54 -5.89 10.62
C TRP A 104 13.40 -7.14 10.60
N VAL A 105 13.16 -8.06 9.67
CA VAL A 105 13.90 -9.33 9.64
C VAL A 105 15.31 -9.18 9.06
N LYS A 106 15.54 -8.19 8.19
CA LYS A 106 16.85 -8.00 7.54
C LYS A 106 17.90 -7.65 8.59
N GLY A 107 19.00 -8.40 8.57
CA GLY A 107 20.13 -8.19 9.47
C GLY A 107 19.97 -8.78 10.87
N LYS A 108 18.86 -9.47 11.16
CA LYS A 108 18.63 -10.14 12.44
C LYS A 108 19.06 -11.61 12.40
N GLN A 109 19.27 -12.17 13.59
CA GLN A 109 19.45 -13.62 13.78
C GLN A 109 18.11 -14.33 13.63
N MET A 110 18.14 -15.56 13.14
CA MET A 110 16.92 -16.34 12.91
C MET A 110 16.10 -16.53 14.18
N GLU A 111 16.77 -16.74 15.33
CA GLU A 111 16.14 -16.91 16.64
C GLU A 111 15.37 -15.65 17.07
N GLU A 112 15.92 -14.47 16.79
CA GLU A 112 15.27 -13.19 17.11
C GLU A 112 14.01 -13.01 16.26
N VAL A 113 14.09 -13.33 14.97
CA VAL A 113 12.98 -13.18 14.04
C VAL A 113 11.81 -14.10 14.39
N LEU A 114 12.06 -15.28 14.94
CA LEU A 114 11.01 -16.19 15.42
C LEU A 114 10.17 -15.62 16.57
N THR A 115 10.66 -14.57 17.24
CA THR A 115 9.91 -13.90 18.32
C THR A 115 8.90 -12.87 17.82
N ILE A 116 8.96 -12.49 16.54
CA ILE A 116 8.05 -11.51 15.94
C ILE A 116 6.65 -12.12 15.84
N LYS A 117 5.66 -11.44 16.43
CA LYS A 117 4.25 -11.87 16.45
C LYS A 117 3.32 -10.69 16.12
N ASN A 118 2.11 -11.02 15.71
CA ASN A 118 1.03 -10.08 15.39
C ASN A 118 0.03 -9.88 16.54
N THR A 119 0.44 -10.19 17.78
CA THR A 119 -0.36 -10.14 19.02
C THR A 119 -0.01 -8.96 19.88
#